data_AF-A0A0R2RZJ1-F1
#
_entry.id   AF-A0A0R2RZJ1-F1
#
_cell.length_a   1.000
_cell.length_b   1.000
_cell.length_c   1.000
_cell.angle_alpha   90.00
_cell.angle_beta   90.00
_cell.angle_gamma   90.00
#
_symmetry.space_group_name_H-M   'P 1'
#
loop_
_entity.id
_entity.type
_entity.pdbx_description
1 polymer ?
#
loop_
_entity_poly.entity_id
_entity_poly.type
_entity_poly.pdbx_seq_one_letter_code
_entity_poly.pdbx_strand_id
1 'polypeptide(L)'
;MIVIESGRLILYNNYAYHAPEDFLYYLLFGLEQLNLNPEEVNLYLSGEVSKADALFQSAYTYVRHVSLYTDHQLKNIAQVEHHQALVLKTSL
;
A
#
# COMPACT_ATOMS: atom_id res chain seq x y z
N MET A 1 1.22 4.56 -5.62
CA MET A 1 0.09 4.28 -4.70
C MET A 1 -1.00 3.56 -5.46
N ILE A 2 -1.49 2.46 -4.89
CA ILE A 2 -2.59 1.68 -5.44
C ILE A 2 -3.64 1.56 -4.33
N VAL A 3 -4.90 1.85 -4.65
CA VAL A 3 -6.02 1.68 -3.70
C VAL A 3 -7.05 0.75 -4.32
N ILE A 4 -7.41 -0.29 -3.58
CA ILE A 4 -8.41 -1.28 -3.97
C ILE A 4 -9.50 -1.26 -2.91
N GLU A 5 -10.75 -1.10 -3.34
CA GLU A 5 -11.93 -1.16 -2.49
C GLU A 5 -12.92 -2.17 -3.07
N SER A 6 -13.31 -3.17 -2.27
CA SER A 6 -14.25 -4.22 -2.69
C SER A 6 -13.86 -4.89 -4.02
N GLY A 7 -12.58 -5.20 -4.20
CA GLY A 7 -12.04 -5.82 -5.42
C GLY A 7 -11.94 -4.89 -6.64
N ARG A 8 -12.27 -3.60 -6.50
CA ARG A 8 -12.17 -2.61 -7.58
C ARG A 8 -10.97 -1.70 -7.37
N LEU A 9 -10.22 -1.46 -8.44
CA LEU A 9 -9.16 -0.46 -8.47
C LEU A 9 -9.77 0.94 -8.45
N ILE A 10 -9.55 1.69 -7.36
CA ILE A 10 -10.07 3.05 -7.18
C ILE A 10 -9.02 4.09 -7.58
N LEU A 11 -7.74 3.81 -7.30
CA LEU A 11 -6.63 4.70 -7.59
C LEU A 11 -5.42 3.90 -8.06
N TYR A 12 -4.80 4.36 -9.14
CA TYR A 12 -3.47 3.94 -9.56
C TYR A 12 -2.67 5.17 -9.98
N ASN A 13 -1.85 5.67 -9.07
CA ASN A 13 -1.02 6.86 -9.31
C ASN A 13 0.43 6.59 -8.94
N ASN A 14 1.33 7.16 -9.74
CA ASN A 14 2.76 7.20 -9.44
C ASN A 14 3.16 8.60 -8.99
N TYR A 15 3.88 8.68 -7.87
CA TYR A 15 4.41 9.93 -7.34
C TYR A 15 5.93 9.79 -7.25
N ALA A 16 6.66 10.68 -7.92
CA ALA A 16 8.10 10.77 -7.71
C ALA A 16 8.35 11.41 -6.34
N TYR A 17 9.22 10.80 -5.54
CA TYR A 17 9.59 11.31 -4.22
C TYR A 17 11.12 11.23 -4.07
N HIS A 18 11.70 12.18 -3.35
CA HIS A 18 13.16 12.27 -3.15
C HIS A 18 13.55 12.10 -1.68
N ALA A 19 12.62 12.37 -0.76
CA ALA A 19 12.81 12.18 0.66
C ALA A 19 11.64 11.42 1.31
N PRO A 20 11.81 10.83 2.51
CA PRO A 20 10.73 10.14 3.22
C PRO A 20 9.51 11.02 3.52
N GLU A 21 9.70 12.32 3.67
CA GLU A 21 8.64 13.31 3.92
C GLU A 21 7.71 13.46 2.72
N ASP A 22 8.27 13.45 1.50
CA ASP A 22 7.50 13.50 0.25
C ASP A 22 6.60 12.26 0.13
N PHE A 23 7.13 11.08 0.44
CA PHE A 23 6.38 9.83 0.46
C PHE A 23 5.20 9.92 1.43
N LEU A 24 5.46 10.37 2.68
CA LEU A 24 4.41 10.49 3.69
C LEU A 24 3.35 11.51 3.26
N TYR A 25 3.77 12.65 2.68
CA TYR A 25 2.86 13.65 2.14
C TYR A 25 1.92 13.04 1.09
N TYR A 26 2.45 12.33 0.08
CA TYR A 26 1.62 11.73 -0.96
C TYR A 26 0.71 10.63 -0.42
N LEU A 27 1.17 9.86 0.57
CA LEU A 27 0.35 8.85 1.25
C LEU A 27 -0.86 9.49 1.93
N LEU A 28 -0.63 10.46 2.82
CA LEU A 28 -1.70 11.12 3.58
C LEU A 28 -2.64 11.90 2.67
N PHE A 29 -2.10 12.58 1.66
CA PHE A 29 -2.88 13.25 0.64
C PHE A 29 -3.80 12.27 -0.10
N GLY A 30 -3.28 11.11 -0.52
CA GLY A 30 -4.09 10.09 -1.18
C GLY A 30 -5.21 9.52 -0.31
N LEU A 31 -4.95 9.33 0.99
CA LEU A 31 -5.99 8.92 1.94
C LEU A 31 -7.07 9.99 2.09
N GLU A 32 -6.68 11.26 2.24
CA GLU A 32 -7.59 12.39 2.38
C GLU A 32 -8.48 12.56 1.14
N GLN A 33 -7.91 12.52 -0.07
CA GLN A 33 -8.66 12.66 -1.33
C GLN A 33 -9.71 11.56 -1.52
N LEU A 34 -9.48 10.38 -0.94
CA LEU A 34 -10.40 9.25 -0.99
C LEU A 34 -11.28 9.13 0.26
N ASN A 35 -11.19 10.09 1.19
CA ASN A 35 -11.89 10.08 2.47
C ASN A 35 -11.69 8.77 3.26
N LEU A 36 -10.47 8.22 3.20
CA LEU A 36 -10.08 6.99 3.90
C LEU A 36 -9.60 7.32 5.31
N ASN A 37 -10.09 6.55 6.30
CA ASN A 37 -9.66 6.66 7.69
C ASN A 37 -8.30 5.96 7.90
N PRO A 38 -7.23 6.67 8.31
CA PRO A 38 -5.93 6.07 8.60
C PRO A 38 -5.95 5.02 9.72
N GLU A 39 -6.97 5.06 10.58
CA GLU A 39 -7.18 4.07 11.65
C GLU A 39 -7.79 2.76 11.15
N GLU A 40 -8.38 2.73 9.94
CA GLU A 40 -9.09 1.57 9.41
C GLU A 40 -8.41 0.97 8.18
N VAL A 41 -7.68 1.79 7.41
CA VAL A 41 -7.04 1.35 6.16
C VAL A 41 -5.90 0.38 6.43
N ASN A 42 -5.85 -0.71 5.67
CA ASN A 42 -4.71 -1.62 5.65
C ASN A 42 -3.69 -1.15 4.60
N LEU A 43 -2.57 -0.61 5.06
CA LEU A 43 -1.46 -0.18 4.21
C LEU A 43 -0.42 -1.28 4.07
N TYR A 44 -0.09 -1.62 2.82
CA TYR A 44 0.96 -2.57 2.49
C TYR A 44 2.09 -1.85 1.75
N LEU A 45 3.29 -1.82 2.34
CA LEU A 45 4.50 -1.31 1.68
C LEU A 45 5.22 -2.48 1.00
N SER A 46 5.62 -2.29 -0.26
CA SER A 46 6.26 -3.33 -1.08
C SER A 46 7.52 -2.77 -1.74
N GLY A 47 8.40 -3.67 -2.20
CA GLY A 47 9.71 -3.31 -2.75
C GLY A 47 10.81 -3.37 -1.69
N GLU A 48 11.88 -2.60 -1.90
CA GLU A 48 13.03 -2.52 -1.01
C GLU A 48 12.69 -1.63 0.20
N VAL A 49 11.91 -2.18 1.13
CA VAL A 49 11.52 -1.50 2.37
C VAL A 49 11.46 -2.48 3.55
N SER A 50 12.08 -2.09 4.64
CA SER A 50 12.18 -2.82 5.90
C SER A 50 11.42 -2.10 7.02
N LYS A 51 11.15 -2.79 8.12
CA LYS A 51 10.55 -2.15 9.30
C LYS A 51 11.48 -1.11 9.94
N ALA A 52 12.78 -1.18 9.73
CA ALA A 52 13.73 -0.20 10.27
C ALA A 52 13.82 1.06 9.41
N ASP A 53 13.25 1.05 8.20
CA ASP A 53 13.40 2.15 7.25
C ASP A 53 12.52 3.35 7.63
N ALA A 54 13.01 4.55 7.31
CA ALA A 54 12.33 5.81 7.58
C ALA A 54 10.91 5.85 6.98
N LEU A 55 10.73 5.26 5.79
CA LEU A 55 9.41 5.18 5.12
C LEU A 55 8.40 4.35 5.93
N PHE A 56 8.83 3.22 6.47
CA PHE A 56 7.95 2.38 7.28
C PHE A 56 7.60 3.08 8.59
N GLN A 57 8.61 3.62 9.28
CA GLN A 57 8.43 4.32 10.55
C GLN A 57 7.56 5.57 10.42
N SER A 58 7.74 6.35 9.34
CA SER A 58 6.93 7.54 9.08
C SER A 58 5.48 7.15 8.81
N ALA A 59 5.20 6.15 7.95
CA ALA A 59 3.85 5.67 7.70
C ALA A 59 3.17 5.12 8.97
N TYR A 60 3.90 4.35 9.78
CA TYR A 60 3.39 3.74 11.01
C TYR A 60 3.00 4.76 12.08
N THR A 61 3.52 5.99 12.00
CA THR A 61 3.16 7.08 12.91
C THR A 61 1.74 7.61 12.65
N TYR A 62 1.23 7.47 11.42
CA TYR A 62 -0.05 8.07 11.00
C TYR A 62 -1.10 7.06 10.55
N VAL A 63 -0.69 5.86 10.15
CA VAL A 63 -1.59 4.80 9.69
C VAL A 63 -1.50 3.64 10.68
N ARG A 64 -2.64 3.22 11.22
CA ARG A 64 -2.68 2.23 12.32
C ARG A 64 -2.23 0.85 11.89
N HIS A 65 -2.53 0.47 10.65
CA HIS A 65 -2.31 -0.86 10.10
C HIS A 65 -1.33 -0.80 8.93
N VAL A 66 -0.02 -0.79 9.23
CA VAL A 66 1.04 -0.85 8.21
C VAL A 66 1.76 -2.19 8.26
N SER A 67 1.88 -2.84 7.10
CA SER A 67 2.58 -4.11 6.94
C SER A 67 3.49 -4.10 5.72
N LEU A 68 4.54 -4.93 5.75
CA LEU A 68 5.33 -5.21 4.56
C LEU A 68 4.58 -6.25 3.72
N TYR A 69 4.46 -6.00 2.43
CA TYR A 69 3.96 -6.97 1.47
C TYR A 69 5.01 -8.07 1.30
N THR A 70 4.66 -9.30 1.66
CA THR A 70 5.56 -10.46 1.58
C THR A 70 4.97 -11.51 0.65
N ASP A 71 5.79 -12.28 -0.05
CA ASP A 71 5.37 -13.31 -1.01
C ASP A 71 4.39 -14.36 -0.44
N HIS A 72 4.36 -14.55 0.89
CA HIS A 72 3.39 -15.42 1.54
C HIS A 72 1.93 -14.94 1.37
N GLN A 73 1.72 -13.63 1.19
CA GLN A 73 0.39 -13.06 0.92
C GLN A 73 -0.14 -13.44 -0.47
N LEU A 74 0.73 -13.75 -1.45
CA LEU A 74 0.34 -14.22 -2.79
C LEU A 74 -0.38 -15.58 -2.75
N LYS A 75 -0.08 -16.43 -1.75
CA LYS A 75 -0.69 -17.77 -1.64
C LYS A 75 -2.17 -17.71 -1.25
N ASN A 76 -2.58 -16.69 -0.51
CA ASN A 76 -3.99 -16.53 -0.10
C ASN A 76 -4.84 -15.96 -1.24
N ILE A 77 -4.24 -15.17 -2.13
CA ILE A 77 -4.91 -14.59 -3.30
C ILE A 77 -5.28 -15.67 -4.32
N ALA A 78 -4.49 -16.74 -4.43
CA ALA A 78 -4.78 -17.87 -5.30
C ALA A 78 -5.98 -18.73 -4.85
N GLN A 79 -6.50 -18.51 -3.63
CA GLN A 79 -7.66 -19.21 -3.08
C GLN A 79 -8.94 -18.38 -3.13
N VAL A 80 -8.89 -17.13 -3.60
CA VAL A 80 -10.08 -16.28 -3.73
C VAL A 80 -10.78 -16.61 -5.05
N GLU A 81 -11.93 -17.27 -4.98
CA GLU A 81 -12.77 -17.49 -6.15
C GLU A 81 -13.29 -16.16 -6.70
N HIS A 82 -13.22 -16.02 -8.03
CA HIS A 82 -13.71 -14.93 -8.88
C HIS A 82 -12.96 -13.60 -8.80
N HIS A 83 -12.12 -13.35 -9.82
CA HIS A 83 -11.70 -12.06 -10.41
C HIS A 83 -11.41 -10.83 -9.52
N GLN A 84 -11.17 -10.96 -8.23
CA GLN A 84 -10.95 -9.83 -7.31
C GLN A 84 -9.48 -9.47 -7.08
N ALA A 85 -8.54 -10.15 -7.75
CA ALA A 85 -7.12 -9.92 -7.56
C ALA A 85 -6.37 -9.62 -8.86
N LEU A 86 -5.84 -8.41 -8.96
CA LEU A 86 -4.86 -8.03 -9.98
C LEU A 86 -3.47 -8.40 -9.47
N VAL A 87 -2.99 -9.60 -9.82
CA VAL A 87 -1.61 -10.02 -9.51
C VAL A 87 -0.71 -9.63 -10.69
N LEU A 88 0.00 -8.50 -10.57
CA LEU A 88 1.09 -8.16 -11.49
C LEU A 88 2.37 -8.82 -11.01
N LYS A 89 2.59 -10.06 -11.45
CA LYS A 89 3.87 -10.76 -11.28
C LYS A 89 4.81 -10.25 -12.37
N THR A 90 5.76 -9.39 -12.01
CA THR A 90 6.86 -9.03 -12.91
C THR A 90 8.10 -9.80 -12.49
N SER A 91 8.60 -10.61 -13.41
CA SER A 91 9.90 -11.26 -13.33
C SER A 91 10.92 -10.32 -13.95
N LEU A 92 11.91 -9.89 -13.17
CA LEU A 92 13.23 -9.53 -13.68
C LEU A 92 14.23 -10.47 -13.02
#